data_AF-A0A2M7PZP1-F1
#
_entry.id   AF-A0A2M7PZP1-F1
#
_cell.length_a   1.000
_cell.length_b   1.000
_cell.length_c   1.000
_cell.angle_alpha   90.00
_cell.angle_beta   90.00
_cell.angle_gamma   90.00
#
_symmetry.space_group_name_H-M   'P 1'
#
loop_
_entity.id
_entity.type
_entity.pdbx_description
1 polymer ?
#
loop_
_entity_poly.entity_id
_entity_poly.type
_entity_poly.pdbx_seq_one_letter_code
_entity_poly.pdbx_strand_id
1 'polypeptide(L)' 'MLKKGDRISILPEYRDKGDELFVWVVVGDEEKGRVDISVLNSGLPFPGIQTVPSYMVTAKRTESGRKVSIRHGPLKAIVK' A
#
# COMPACT_ATOMS: atom_id res chain seq x y z
N MET A 1 13.74 0.92 0.44
CA MET A 1 13.07 0.55 1.70
C MET A 1 11.69 1.16 1.73
N LEU A 2 10.69 0.32 1.91
CA LEU A 2 9.28 0.70 1.98
C LEU A 2 8.96 1.28 3.37
N LYS A 3 8.15 2.33 3.38
CA LYS A 3 7.72 2.99 4.61
C LYS A 3 6.21 2.96 4.74
N LYS A 4 5.73 2.98 5.98
CA LYS A 4 4.30 3.11 6.28
C LYS A 4 3.69 4.29 5.53
N GLY A 5 2.60 4.02 4.82
CA GLY A 5 1.89 4.97 3.97
C GLY A 5 2.29 4.92 2.49
N ASP A 6 3.36 4.21 2.13
CA ASP A 6 3.75 4.08 0.73
C ASP A 6 2.70 3.26 -0.04
N ARG A 7 2.29 3.79 -1.19
CA ARG A 7 1.49 3.03 -2.16
C ARG A 7 2.39 2.08 -2.92
N ILE A 8 1.94 0.85 -3.06
CA ILE A 8 2.69 -0.20 -3.72
C ILE A 8 1.89 -0.87 -4.82
N SER A 9 2.56 -1.69 -5.60
CA SER A 9 1.94 -2.66 -6.49
C SER A 9 2.66 -3.97 -6.37
N ILE A 10 1.90 -5.05 -6.32
CA ILE A 10 2.44 -6.39 -6.33
C ILE A 10 2.99 -6.65 -7.74
N LEU A 11 4.20 -7.19 -7.84
CA LEU A 11 4.81 -7.54 -9.12
C LEU A 11 3.93 -8.57 -9.85
N PRO A 12 3.85 -8.52 -11.20
CA PRO A 12 2.97 -9.41 -11.96
C PRO A 12 3.16 -10.90 -11.66
N GLU A 13 4.38 -11.32 -11.33
CA GLU A 13 4.73 -12.72 -11.04
C GLU A 13 4.18 -13.24 -9.69
N TYR A 14 3.89 -12.34 -8.74
CA TYR A 14 3.34 -12.67 -7.41
C TYR A 14 1.91 -12.18 -7.23
N ARG A 15 1.31 -11.63 -8.30
CA ARG A 15 0.01 -10.99 -8.24
C ARG A 15 -1.09 -12.03 -8.50
N ASP A 16 -2.07 -12.07 -7.61
CA ASP A 16 -3.26 -12.88 -7.83
C ASP A 16 -4.26 -12.16 -8.75
N LYS A 17 -5.06 -12.93 -9.47
CA LYS A 17 -6.05 -12.39 -10.41
C LYS A 17 -7.06 -11.51 -9.65
N GLY A 18 -7.12 -10.23 -10.00
CA GLY A 18 -8.01 -9.25 -9.36
C GLY A 18 -7.30 -8.29 -8.41
N ASP A 19 -6.05 -8.55 -8.02
CA ASP A 19 -5.24 -7.64 -7.21
C ASP A 19 -4.99 -6.29 -7.90
N GLU A 20 -5.08 -6.24 -9.24
CA GLU A 20 -4.96 -5.01 -10.03
C GLU A 20 -6.07 -3.99 -9.76
N LEU A 21 -7.22 -4.43 -9.26
CA LEU A 21 -8.38 -3.57 -8.96
C LEU A 21 -8.23 -2.84 -7.62
N PHE A 22 -7.21 -3.22 -6.84
CA PHE A 22 -7.01 -2.76 -5.48
C PHE A 22 -5.84 -1.78 -5.36
N VAL A 23 -6.02 -0.80 -4.47
CA VAL A 23 -4.99 0.15 -4.07
C VAL A 23 -4.30 -0.41 -2.84
N TRP A 24 -3.09 -0.91 -3.03
CA TRP A 24 -2.27 -1.48 -1.97
C TRP A 24 -1.44 -0.40 -1.28
N VAL A 25 -1.42 -0.45 0.05
CA VAL A 25 -0.65 0.46 0.89
C VAL A 25 0.13 -0.29 1.94
N VAL A 26 1.32 0.21 2.24
CA VAL A 26 2.18 -0.28 3.31
C VAL A 26 1.66 0.23 4.66
N VAL A 27 1.38 -0.67 5.60
CA VAL A 27 0.82 -0.32 6.92
C VAL A 27 1.87 -0.35 8.05
N GLY A 28 3.01 -1.00 7.83
CA GLY A 28 4.17 -1.04 8.72
C GLY A 28 5.46 -0.74 7.96
N ASP A 29 6.49 -0.23 8.63
CA ASP A 29 7.79 -0.05 7.99
C ASP A 29 8.39 -1.40 7.58
N GLU A 30 9.18 -1.43 6.51
CA GLU A 30 9.86 -2.65 6.10
C GLU A 30 10.86 -3.11 7.18
N GLU A 31 10.71 -4.35 7.64
CA GLU A 31 11.57 -4.98 8.63
C GLU A 31 12.04 -6.34 8.12
N LYS A 32 13.36 -6.58 8.19
CA LYS A 32 13.98 -7.86 7.80
C LYS A 32 13.59 -8.33 6.39
N GLY A 33 13.42 -7.40 5.45
CA GLY A 33 13.03 -7.69 4.07
C GLY A 33 11.56 -8.10 3.89
N ARG A 34 10.71 -7.90 4.90
CA ARG A 34 9.26 -8.11 4.84
C ARG A 34 8.54 -6.79 5.09
N VAL A 35 7.32 -6.69 4.57
CA VAL A 35 6.49 -5.51 4.69
C VAL A 35 5.02 -5.91 4.87
N ASP A 36 4.35 -5.21 5.77
CA ASP A 36 2.92 -5.37 5.98
C ASP A 36 2.14 -4.46 5.04
N ILE A 37 1.22 -5.05 4.29
CA ILE A 37 0.43 -4.35 3.28
C ILE A 37 -1.06 -4.59 3.50
N SER A 38 -1.88 -3.65 3.04
CA SER A 38 -3.33 -3.72 3.16
C SER A 38 -4.00 -3.04 1.96
N VAL A 39 -5.25 -3.39 1.73
CA VAL A 39 -6.08 -2.83 0.66
C VAL A 39 -6.82 -1.60 1.15
N LEU A 40 -6.57 -0.45 0.52
CA LEU A 40 -7.18 0.83 0.90
C LEU A 40 -8.62 0.99 0.40
N ASN A 41 -8.96 0.42 -0.76
CA ASN A 41 -10.26 0.56 -1.41
C ASN A 41 -11.14 -0.69 -1.32
N SER A 42 -10.96 -1.52 -0.29
CA SER A 42 -11.74 -2.76 -0.11
C SER A 42 -13.21 -2.50 0.23
N GLY A 43 -13.54 -1.30 0.72
CA GLY A 43 -14.87 -0.97 1.23
C GLY A 43 -15.20 -1.65 2.57
N LEU A 44 -14.27 -2.43 3.13
CA LEU A 44 -14.44 -3.09 4.41
C LEU A 44 -14.07 -2.15 5.57
N PRO A 45 -14.80 -2.21 6.70
CA PRO A 45 -14.46 -1.41 7.89
C PRO A 45 -13.10 -1.78 8.47
N PHE A 46 -12.67 -3.03 8.28
CA PHE A 46 -11.39 -3.56 8.74
C PHE A 46 -10.73 -4.32 7.58
N PRO A 47 -9.89 -3.66 6.76
CA PRO A 47 -9.19 -4.36 5.69
C PRO A 47 -8.16 -5.32 6.28
N GLY A 48 -8.01 -6.48 5.64
CA GLY A 48 -6.99 -7.45 6.02
C GLY A 48 -5.58 -6.88 5.89
N ILE A 49 -4.69 -7.29 6.79
CA ILE A 49 -3.26 -7.01 6.72
C ILE A 49 -2.56 -8.31 6.31
N GLN A 50 -1.70 -8.23 5.31
CA GLN A 50 -0.88 -9.34 4.85
C GLN A 50 0.60 -8.96 4.90
N THR A 51 1.43 -9.86 5.42
CA THR A 51 2.88 -9.69 5.44
C THR A 51 3.49 -10.36 4.22
N VAL A 52 4.12 -9.58 3.36
CA VAL A 52 4.77 -10.09 2.14
C VAL A 52 6.27 -9.78 2.14
N PRO A 53 7.10 -10.61 1.48
CA PRO A 53 8.47 -10.23 1.18
C PRO A 53 8.53 -8.93 0.35
N SER A 54 9.43 -8.03 0.74
CA SER A 54 9.63 -6.73 0.09
C SER A 54 9.95 -6.83 -1.40
N TYR A 55 10.59 -7.90 -1.84
CA TYR A 55 10.89 -8.12 -3.27
C TYR A 55 9.65 -8.42 -4.11
N MET A 56 8.51 -8.79 -3.51
CA MET A 56 7.28 -9.08 -4.25
C MET A 56 6.51 -7.81 -4.65
N VAL A 57 6.90 -6.66 -4.10
CA VAL A 57 6.16 -5.40 -4.24
C VAL A 57 7.08 -4.29 -4.72
N THR A 58 6.52 -3.40 -5.53
CA THR A 58 7.20 -2.20 -6.00
C THR A 58 6.49 -0.95 -5.49
N ALA A 59 7.26 0.04 -5.02
CA ALA A 59 6.72 1.31 -4.56
C ALA A 59 6.25 2.13 -5.77
N LYS A 60 4.97 2.51 -5.80
CA LYS A 60 4.50 3.55 -6.72
C LYS A 60 4.87 4.91 -6.14
N ARG A 61 6.11 5.35 -6.38
CA ARG A 61 6.48 6.76 -6.15
C ARG A 61 5.64 7.62 -7.08
N THR A 62 4.82 8.49 -6.52
CA THR A 62 4.17 9.54 -7.30
C THR A 62 5.26 10.50 -7.79
N GLU A 63 5.16 10.97 -9.04
CA GLU A 63 6.13 11.89 -9.68
C GLU A 63 6.36 13.18 -8.89
N SER A 64 5.49 13.51 -7.92
CA SER A 64 5.61 14.66 -7.03
C SER A 64 6.69 14.53 -5.94
N GLY A 65 7.31 13.35 -5.74
CA GLY A 65 8.26 13.14 -4.63
C GLY A 65 7.66 13.30 -3.22
N ARG A 66 6.36 13.56 -3.12
CA ARG A 66 5.63 13.70 -1.86
C ARG A 66 5.24 12.31 -1.37
N LYS A 67 5.91 11.88 -0.30
CA LYS A 67 5.43 10.79 0.57
C LYS A 67 3.95 11.03 0.88
N VAL A 68 3.08 10.12 0.46
CA VAL A 68 1.67 10.16 0.85
C VAL A 68 1.58 9.58 2.25
N SER A 69 1.90 10.40 3.24
CA SER A 69 1.73 10.03 4.65
C SER A 69 0.23 9.99 4.94
N ILE A 70 -0.38 8.79 4.94
CA ILE A 70 -1.76 8.63 5.39
C ILE A 70 -1.77 8.85 6.91
N ARG A 71 -2.03 10.09 7.34
CA ARG A 71 -2.39 10.41 8.72
C ARG A 71 -3.80 9.86 8.93
N HIS A 72 -3.94 8.91 9.86
CA HIS A 72 -5.18 8.26 10.31
C HIS A 72 -6.45 9.11 10.11
N GLY A 73 -7.47 8.54 9.45
CA GLY A 73 -8.83 9.08 9.38
C GLY A 73 -9.44 9.01 7.98
N PRO A 74 -10.79 8.96 7.87
CA PRO A 74 -11.48 8.83 6.60
C PRO A 74 -11.13 10.03 5.71
N LEU A 75 -10.88 9.75 4.44
CA LEU A 75 -10.52 10.70 3.41
C LEU A 75 -11.48 11.91 3.40
N LYS A 76 -11.14 12.98 4.13
CA LYS A 76 -11.60 14.33 3.77
C LYS A 76 -10.80 14.73 2.54
N ALA A 77 -11.35 14.38 1.38
CA ALA A 77 -11.01 15.03 0.14
C ALA A 77 -11.18 16.54 0.35
N ILE A 78 -10.06 17.26 0.38
CA ILE A 78 -10.05 18.71 0.21
C ILE A 78 -10.40 18.93 -1.25
N VAL A 79 -11.67 19.15 -1.53
CA VAL A 79 -12.14 19.75 -2.77
C VAL A 79 -11.80 21.24 -2.67
N LYS A 80 -11.01 21.72 -3.63
CA LYS A 80 -10.70 23.14 -3.80
C LYS A 80 -11.86 23.86 -4.47
#